data_AF-A0A955RCD4-F1
#
_entry.id   AF-A0A955RCD4-F1
#
_cell.length_a   1.000
_cell.length_b   1.000
_cell.length_c   1.000
_cell.angle_alpha   90.00
_cell.angle_beta   90.00
_cell.angle_gamma   90.00
#
_symmetry.space_group_name_H-M   'P 1'
#
loop_
_entity.id
_entity.type
_entity.pdbx_description
1 polymer ?
#
loop_
_entity_poly.entity_id
_entity_poly.type
_entity_poly.pdbx_seq_one_letter_code
_entity_poly.pdbx_strand_id
1 'polypeptide(L)'
;VPGDLQQCADSILRVRAEWLRDQGEEVSFYATSGDPLPWSRWQAGERPYAPGNKVLWKPGTKGGWDEYLAAVFNWAGTVSLQSYETVAVDAPRAGDILVEGGFPGHAVLLLDVATRGEETFVLVGEGFMPAQSFHVELGPHQGWWRMDGGLALPVWSFEASHLRRWKGE
;
A
#
# COMPACT_ATOMS: atom_id res chain seq x y z
N VAL A 1 1.76 -14.55 -4.48
CA VAL A 1 1.25 -15.64 -3.61
C VAL A 1 0.08 -16.31 -4.34
N PRO A 2 0.02 -17.64 -4.51
CA PRO A 2 -1.18 -18.28 -5.07
C PRO A 2 -2.34 -18.18 -4.06
N GLY A 3 -3.51 -17.72 -4.49
CA GLY A 3 -4.71 -17.59 -3.66
C GLY A 3 -5.04 -16.16 -3.25
N ASP A 4 -6.18 -15.99 -2.57
CA ASP A 4 -6.78 -14.71 -2.12
C ASP A 4 -6.02 -14.06 -0.94
N LEU A 5 -4.71 -14.25 -0.87
CA LEU A 5 -3.88 -13.78 0.22
C LEU A 5 -3.01 -12.63 -0.29
N GLN A 6 -3.23 -11.45 0.28
CA GLN A 6 -2.52 -10.22 -0.01
C GLN A 6 -1.47 -9.95 1.07
N GLN A 7 -0.26 -9.57 0.67
CA GLN A 7 0.76 -9.10 1.60
C GLN A 7 0.43 -7.68 2.10
N CYS A 8 1.25 -7.15 3.01
CA CYS A 8 1.04 -5.84 3.62
C CYS A 8 0.86 -4.72 2.56
N ALA A 9 1.76 -4.64 1.59
CA ALA A 9 1.67 -3.66 0.50
C ALA A 9 0.49 -3.94 -0.45
N ASP A 10 0.23 -5.19 -0.80
CA ASP A 10 -0.86 -5.57 -1.72
C ASP A 10 -2.22 -5.10 -1.18
N SER A 11 -2.46 -5.30 0.11
CA SER A 11 -3.71 -4.89 0.77
C SER A 11 -3.90 -3.38 0.73
N ILE A 12 -2.83 -2.62 0.98
CA ILE A 12 -2.87 -1.15 0.94
C ILE A 12 -3.10 -0.66 -0.50
N LEU A 13 -2.42 -1.25 -1.48
CA LEU A 13 -2.62 -0.95 -2.89
C LEU A 13 -4.05 -1.28 -3.34
N ARG A 14 -4.64 -2.40 -2.88
CA ARG A 14 -6.05 -2.72 -3.14
C ARG A 14 -6.97 -1.67 -2.56
N VAL A 15 -6.84 -1.33 -1.27
CA VAL A 15 -7.70 -0.31 -0.63
C VAL A 15 -7.63 1.01 -1.40
N ARG A 16 -6.43 1.44 -1.79
CA ARG A 16 -6.26 2.64 -2.62
C ARG A 16 -6.92 2.52 -3.98
N ALA A 17 -6.72 1.39 -4.67
CA ALA A 17 -7.27 1.16 -6.00
C ALA A 17 -8.80 1.18 -6.00
N GLU A 18 -9.42 0.55 -5.00
CA GLU A 18 -10.87 0.54 -4.82
C GLU A 18 -11.41 1.95 -4.53
N TRP A 19 -10.74 2.71 -3.67
CA TRP A 19 -11.11 4.09 -3.38
C TRP A 19 -11.02 4.99 -4.62
N LEU A 20 -9.90 4.97 -5.35
CA LEU A 20 -9.73 5.74 -6.59
C LEU A 20 -10.81 5.39 -7.62
N ARG A 21 -11.11 4.10 -7.77
CA ARG A 21 -12.15 3.62 -8.68
C ARG A 21 -13.54 4.12 -8.30
N ASP A 22 -13.87 4.13 -7.00
CA ASP A 22 -15.13 4.67 -6.48
C ASP A 22 -15.25 6.18 -6.69
N GLN A 23 -14.14 6.92 -6.57
CA GLN A 23 -14.08 8.35 -6.89
C GLN A 23 -14.11 8.65 -8.41
N GLY A 24 -14.03 7.63 -9.27
CA GLY A 24 -13.95 7.80 -10.72
C GLY A 24 -12.62 8.36 -11.20
N GLU A 25 -11.57 8.25 -10.38
CA GLU A 25 -10.22 8.70 -10.70
C GLU A 25 -9.44 7.64 -11.50
N GLU A 26 -8.37 8.08 -12.19
CA GLU A 26 -7.50 7.15 -12.90
C GLU A 26 -6.73 6.29 -11.90
N VAL A 27 -6.80 4.96 -12.07
CA VAL A 27 -6.01 4.03 -11.28
C VAL A 27 -4.72 3.72 -12.01
N SER A 28 -3.60 4.12 -11.43
CA SER A 28 -2.27 3.73 -11.86
C SER A 28 -1.36 3.59 -10.66
N PHE A 29 -0.51 2.58 -10.69
CA PHE A 29 0.56 2.36 -9.71
C PHE A 29 1.90 2.28 -10.40
N TYR A 30 2.96 2.06 -9.65
CA TYR A 30 4.32 1.90 -10.12
C TYR A 30 4.87 0.55 -9.66
N ALA A 31 5.53 -0.13 -10.60
CA ALA A 31 6.36 -1.27 -10.30
C ALA A 31 7.56 -0.85 -9.43
N THR A 32 8.21 -1.83 -8.81
CA THR A 32 9.47 -1.64 -8.09
C THR A 32 10.58 -1.07 -8.99
N SER A 33 10.50 -1.30 -10.30
CA SER A 33 11.39 -0.69 -11.30
C SER A 33 11.11 0.81 -11.55
N GLY A 34 10.01 1.35 -11.03
CA GLY A 34 9.53 2.70 -11.31
C GLY A 34 8.72 2.84 -12.60
N ASP A 35 8.42 1.72 -13.28
CA ASP A 35 7.59 1.74 -14.48
C ASP A 35 6.09 1.79 -14.10
N PRO A 36 5.27 2.61 -14.79
CA PRO A 36 3.86 2.75 -14.48
C PRO A 36 3.04 1.53 -14.90
N LEU A 37 2.04 1.23 -14.08
CA LEU A 37 1.07 0.15 -14.22
C LEU A 37 -0.35 0.72 -14.32
N PRO A 38 -0.72 1.46 -15.39
CA PRO A 38 -2.04 2.09 -15.46
C PRO A 38 -3.15 1.10 -15.84
N TRP A 39 -4.29 1.19 -15.15
CA TRP A 39 -5.50 0.44 -15.47
C TRP A 39 -6.02 0.70 -16.89
N SER A 40 -5.84 1.92 -17.40
CA SER A 40 -6.27 2.32 -18.75
C SER A 40 -5.64 1.47 -19.86
N ARG A 41 -4.36 1.09 -19.73
CA ARG A 41 -3.70 0.17 -20.67
C ARG A 41 -4.23 -1.26 -20.57
N TRP A 42 -4.57 -1.71 -19.36
CA TRP A 42 -5.18 -3.01 -19.15
C TRP A 42 -6.56 -3.09 -19.83
N GLN A 43 -7.37 -2.04 -19.70
CA GLN A 43 -8.67 -1.90 -20.37
C GLN A 43 -8.53 -1.89 -21.91
N ALA A 44 -7.45 -1.31 -22.43
CA ALA A 44 -7.13 -1.33 -23.85
C ALA A 44 -6.67 -2.71 -24.38
N GLY A 45 -6.61 -3.74 -23.52
CA GLY A 45 -6.25 -5.12 -23.92
C GLY A 45 -4.75 -5.39 -23.91
N GLU A 46 -3.95 -4.51 -23.31
CA GLU A 46 -2.51 -4.71 -23.15
C GLU A 46 -2.21 -5.41 -21.82
N ARG A 47 -1.11 -6.16 -21.77
CA ARG A 47 -0.64 -6.83 -20.55
C ARG A 47 0.82 -6.47 -20.27
N PRO A 48 1.14 -6.17 -18.99
CA PRO A 48 2.50 -5.95 -18.57
C PRO A 48 3.32 -7.24 -18.69
N TYR A 49 4.59 -7.10 -19.06
CA TYR A 49 5.60 -8.15 -19.03
C TYR A 49 6.96 -7.53 -18.72
N ALA A 50 7.85 -8.29 -18.10
CA ALA A 50 9.14 -7.77 -17.63
C ALA A 50 10.33 -8.53 -18.24
N PRO A 51 10.92 -8.06 -19.35
CA PRO A 51 12.24 -8.54 -19.77
C PRO A 51 13.32 -7.87 -18.92
N GLY A 52 13.88 -8.60 -17.96
CA GLY A 52 14.83 -8.04 -16.99
C GLY A 52 14.14 -7.15 -15.96
N ASN A 53 14.67 -5.95 -15.71
CA ASN A 53 14.21 -5.05 -14.64
C ASN A 53 13.32 -3.89 -15.14
N LYS A 54 12.63 -4.07 -16.27
CA LYS A 54 11.71 -3.05 -16.81
C LYS A 54 10.35 -3.67 -17.11
N VAL A 55 9.27 -2.97 -16.78
CA VAL A 55 7.93 -3.36 -17.19
C VAL A 55 7.61 -2.72 -18.54
N LEU A 56 7.33 -3.57 -19.52
CA LEU A 56 6.83 -3.20 -20.83
C LEU A 56 5.43 -3.77 -21.02
N TRP A 57 4.77 -3.38 -22.10
CA TRP A 57 3.38 -3.74 -22.38
C TRP A 57 3.24 -4.25 -23.81
N LYS A 58 2.38 -5.24 -23.99
CA LYS A 58 2.07 -5.84 -25.29
C LYS A 58 0.60 -6.27 -25.34
N PRO A 59 0.00 -6.47 -26.53
CA PRO A 59 -1.33 -7.08 -26.62
C PRO A 59 -1.39 -8.42 -25.89
N GLY A 60 -2.48 -8.69 -25.17
CA GLY A 60 -2.65 -9.90 -24.38
C GLY A 60 -4.10 -10.37 -24.24
N THR A 61 -4.32 -11.45 -23.48
CA THR A 61 -5.64 -12.05 -23.25
C THR A 61 -6.50 -11.20 -22.32
N LYS A 62 -7.83 -11.33 -22.46
CA LYS A 62 -8.81 -10.64 -21.60
C LYS A 62 -8.61 -11.02 -20.13
N GLY A 63 -8.94 -10.08 -19.25
CA GLY A 63 -8.87 -10.19 -17.78
C GLY A 63 -9.54 -8.96 -17.19
N GLY A 64 -10.23 -9.11 -16.07
CA GLY A 64 -10.98 -8.06 -15.40
C GLY A 64 -10.12 -7.25 -14.42
N TRP A 65 -10.80 -6.67 -13.45
CA TRP A 65 -10.20 -5.83 -12.41
C TRP A 65 -9.27 -6.60 -11.47
N ASP A 66 -9.70 -7.78 -11.02
CA ASP A 66 -8.91 -8.58 -10.09
C ASP A 66 -7.63 -9.12 -10.73
N GLU A 67 -7.64 -9.45 -12.03
CA GLU A 67 -6.43 -9.84 -12.74
C GLU A 67 -5.46 -8.67 -12.93
N TYR A 68 -5.98 -7.43 -13.06
CA TYR A 68 -5.13 -6.24 -13.05
C TYR A 68 -4.49 -6.01 -11.69
N LEU A 69 -5.26 -6.11 -10.60
CA LEU A 69 -4.71 -5.97 -9.26
C LEU A 69 -3.68 -7.08 -8.96
N ALA A 70 -3.96 -8.32 -9.35
CA ALA A 70 -3.00 -9.41 -9.24
C ALA A 70 -1.72 -9.13 -10.04
N ALA A 71 -1.83 -8.51 -11.21
CA ALA A 71 -0.68 -8.03 -11.97
C ALA A 71 0.09 -6.94 -11.20
N VAL A 72 -0.60 -5.94 -10.63
CA VAL A 72 0.04 -4.90 -9.81
C VAL A 72 0.82 -5.52 -8.65
N PHE A 73 0.23 -6.44 -7.89
CA PHE A 73 0.85 -7.09 -6.73
C PHE A 73 2.07 -7.96 -7.09
N ASN A 74 2.24 -8.35 -8.36
CA ASN A 74 3.45 -9.06 -8.78
C ASN A 74 4.66 -8.15 -8.98
N TRP A 75 4.47 -6.85 -9.19
CA TRP A 75 5.56 -5.92 -9.50
C TRP A 75 5.67 -4.75 -8.52
N ALA A 76 4.59 -4.40 -7.83
CA ALA A 76 4.55 -3.38 -6.79
C ALA A 76 4.68 -4.01 -5.40
N GLY A 77 5.17 -3.24 -4.43
CA GLY A 77 5.39 -3.69 -3.07
C GLY A 77 5.84 -2.53 -2.18
N THR A 78 6.39 -2.82 -1.00
CA THR A 78 6.81 -1.77 -0.04
C THR A 78 7.84 -0.80 -0.64
N VAL A 79 8.74 -1.28 -1.51
CA VAL A 79 9.71 -0.43 -2.22
C VAL A 79 9.04 0.56 -3.16
N SER A 80 8.08 0.12 -3.99
CA SER A 80 7.39 1.03 -4.90
C SER A 80 6.45 1.98 -4.15
N LEU A 81 5.79 1.49 -3.10
CA LEU A 81 4.96 2.28 -2.21
C LEU A 81 5.75 3.44 -1.59
N GLN A 82 6.95 3.17 -1.05
CA GLN A 82 7.81 4.20 -0.47
C GLN A 82 8.44 5.14 -1.51
N SER A 83 8.86 4.61 -2.66
CA SER A 83 9.70 5.36 -3.62
C SER A 83 8.89 6.14 -4.66
N TYR A 84 7.76 5.59 -5.09
CA TYR A 84 7.03 6.08 -6.27
C TYR A 84 5.59 6.49 -5.96
N GLU A 85 4.91 5.82 -5.03
CA GLU A 85 3.51 6.13 -4.72
C GLU A 85 3.34 7.27 -3.71
N THR A 86 4.29 7.39 -2.77
CA THR A 86 4.13 8.26 -1.61
C THR A 86 5.28 9.26 -1.44
N VAL A 87 5.07 10.21 -0.53
CA VAL A 87 6.05 11.21 -0.08
C VAL A 87 6.11 11.24 1.44
N ALA A 88 7.26 11.60 2.00
CA ALA A 88 7.43 11.76 3.45
C ALA A 88 6.61 12.94 3.98
N VAL A 89 6.02 12.76 5.16
CA VAL A 89 5.28 13.79 5.90
C VAL A 89 5.58 13.70 7.39
N ASP A 90 5.44 14.81 8.11
CA ASP A 90 5.81 14.89 9.53
C ASP A 90 4.62 14.68 10.49
N ALA A 91 3.40 14.84 10.02
CA ALA A 91 2.19 14.79 10.83
C ALA A 91 1.18 13.77 10.25
N PRO A 92 0.73 12.79 11.06
CA PRO A 92 -0.15 11.73 10.57
C PRO A 92 -1.57 12.25 10.33
N ARG A 93 -2.21 11.73 9.28
CA ARG A 93 -3.66 11.82 9.06
C ARG A 93 -4.22 10.45 8.64
N ALA A 94 -5.54 10.30 8.70
CA ALA A 94 -6.22 9.14 8.14
C ALA A 94 -5.90 9.00 6.64
N GLY A 95 -5.57 7.77 6.22
CA GLY A 95 -5.13 7.45 4.86
C GLY A 95 -3.62 7.52 4.64
N ASP A 96 -2.85 8.07 5.58
CA ASP A 96 -1.38 7.97 5.56
C ASP A 96 -0.92 6.53 5.81
N ILE A 97 0.32 6.25 5.41
CA ILE A 97 0.92 4.94 5.44
C ILE A 97 2.22 5.03 6.25
N LEU A 98 2.45 4.07 7.15
CA LEU A 98 3.79 3.80 7.65
C LEU A 98 4.39 2.71 6.78
N VAL A 99 5.49 2.99 6.09
CA VAL A 99 6.14 2.03 5.19
C VAL A 99 7.65 2.06 5.32
N GLU A 100 8.21 0.85 5.45
CA GLU A 100 9.62 0.57 5.33
C GLU A 100 9.83 -0.37 4.13
N GLY A 101 10.40 0.18 3.07
CA GLY A 101 10.67 -0.50 1.81
C GLY A 101 11.87 -1.43 1.92
N GLY A 102 11.73 -2.64 1.38
CA GLY A 102 12.80 -3.63 1.40
C GLY A 102 12.29 -5.06 1.32
N PHE A 103 13.22 -6.01 1.43
CA PHE A 103 12.92 -7.43 1.57
C PHE A 103 13.82 -8.04 2.67
N PRO A 104 13.35 -8.15 3.93
CA PRO A 104 11.98 -7.85 4.37
C PRO A 104 11.68 -6.34 4.42
N GLY A 105 10.41 -5.99 4.25
CA GLY A 105 9.87 -4.65 4.48
C GLY A 105 8.42 -4.80 4.97
N HIS A 106 7.86 -3.75 5.55
CA HIS A 106 6.49 -3.76 6.05
C HIS A 106 5.76 -2.45 5.76
N ALA A 107 4.43 -2.53 5.71
CA ALA A 107 3.59 -1.36 5.53
C ALA A 107 2.28 -1.52 6.28
N VAL A 108 1.82 -0.45 6.92
CA VAL A 108 0.50 -0.38 7.56
C VAL A 108 -0.22 0.89 7.18
N LEU A 109 -1.54 0.82 7.10
CA LEU A 109 -2.40 1.97 6.79
C LEU A 109 -2.93 2.59 8.09
N LEU A 110 -2.84 3.91 8.21
CA LEU A 110 -3.52 4.64 9.27
C LEU A 110 -4.99 4.82 8.87
N LEU A 111 -5.87 4.00 9.46
CA LEU A 111 -7.30 4.05 9.20
C LEU A 111 -7.94 5.31 9.80
N ASP A 112 -7.44 5.75 10.94
CA ASP A 112 -7.89 6.96 11.62
C ASP A 112 -6.81 7.50 12.57
N VAL A 113 -6.90 8.78 12.92
CA VAL A 113 -5.97 9.48 13.81
C VAL A 113 -6.77 10.30 14.83
N ALA A 114 -6.48 10.10 16.11
CA ALA A 114 -7.13 10.80 17.21
C ALA A 114 -6.10 11.45 18.13
N THR A 115 -6.48 12.57 18.75
CA THR A 115 -5.63 13.29 19.71
C THR A 115 -6.30 13.36 21.07
N ARG A 116 -5.55 13.13 22.14
CA ARG A 116 -6.00 13.34 23.52
C ARG A 116 -4.96 14.21 24.25
N GLY A 117 -5.24 15.51 24.33
CA GLY A 117 -4.21 16.46 24.76
C GLY A 117 -3.09 16.51 23.72
N GLU A 118 -1.86 16.26 24.16
CA GLU A 118 -0.67 16.21 23.29
C GLU A 118 -0.40 14.79 22.74
N GLU A 119 -1.13 13.78 23.22
CA GLU A 119 -0.95 12.40 22.78
C GLU A 119 -1.66 12.16 21.44
N THR A 120 -0.95 11.51 20.51
CA THR A 120 -1.52 11.04 19.24
C THR A 120 -1.77 9.53 19.30
N PHE A 121 -2.95 9.13 18.83
CA PHE A 121 -3.38 7.74 18.71
C PHE A 121 -3.77 7.44 17.27
N VAL A 122 -3.44 6.25 16.81
CA VAL A 122 -3.73 5.79 15.44
C VAL A 122 -4.46 4.45 15.46
N LEU A 123 -5.44 4.33 14.56
CA LEU A 123 -6.08 3.06 14.24
C LEU A 123 -5.35 2.48 13.04
N VAL A 124 -4.89 1.22 13.15
CA VAL A 124 -3.96 0.62 12.19
C VAL A 124 -4.65 -0.52 11.47
N GLY A 125 -4.57 -0.52 10.15
CA GLY A 125 -4.97 -1.64 9.30
C GLY A 125 -3.78 -2.23 8.58
N GLU A 126 -3.67 -3.56 8.56
CA GLU A 126 -2.58 -4.25 7.89
C GLU A 126 -3.00 -5.58 7.26
N GLY A 127 -2.19 -6.03 6.30
CA GLY A 127 -2.01 -7.44 5.97
C GLY A 127 -0.63 -7.88 6.45
N PHE A 128 -0.37 -9.19 6.56
CA PHE A 128 0.90 -9.68 7.13
C PHE A 128 1.69 -10.60 6.21
N MET A 129 2.85 -11.09 6.67
CA MET A 129 3.60 -12.18 6.05
C MET A 129 3.74 -13.35 7.05
N PRO A 130 3.11 -14.53 6.83
CA PRO A 130 2.33 -14.95 5.65
C PRO A 130 1.10 -14.08 5.40
N ALA A 131 0.69 -13.99 4.13
CA ALA A 131 -0.41 -13.15 3.68
C ALA A 131 -1.73 -13.51 4.39
N GLN A 132 -2.45 -12.48 4.85
CA GLN A 132 -3.69 -12.55 5.62
C GLN A 132 -4.72 -11.61 4.99
N SER A 133 -6.01 -11.79 5.31
CA SER A 133 -7.01 -10.76 5.01
C SER A 133 -6.63 -9.46 5.72
N PHE A 134 -6.87 -8.33 5.04
CA PHE A 134 -6.70 -7.02 5.66
C PHE A 134 -7.57 -6.94 6.92
N HIS A 135 -6.95 -6.58 8.05
CA HIS A 135 -7.61 -6.52 9.34
C HIS A 135 -7.14 -5.29 10.12
N VAL A 136 -7.90 -4.96 11.16
CA VAL A 136 -7.51 -3.94 12.13
C VAL A 136 -6.62 -4.60 13.17
N GLU A 137 -5.40 -4.09 13.34
CA GLU A 137 -4.47 -4.55 14.37
C GLU A 137 -4.79 -3.81 15.68
N LEU A 138 -5.32 -4.54 16.66
CA LEU A 138 -5.85 -3.94 17.89
C LEU A 138 -4.74 -3.54 18.86
N GLY A 139 -4.60 -2.23 19.06
CA GLY A 139 -3.66 -1.68 20.02
C GLY A 139 -4.13 -1.74 21.48
N PRO A 140 -3.20 -1.54 22.43
CA PRO A 140 -3.48 -1.67 23.86
C PRO A 140 -4.40 -0.58 24.41
N HIS A 141 -4.62 0.51 23.68
CA HIS A 141 -5.48 1.62 24.10
C HIS A 141 -6.89 1.46 23.51
N GLN A 142 -7.62 0.45 23.96
CA GLN A 142 -8.98 0.14 23.47
C GLN A 142 -9.04 -0.07 21.94
N GLY A 143 -8.05 -0.77 21.39
CA GLY A 143 -7.92 -1.01 19.95
C GLY A 143 -7.04 0.00 19.21
N TRP A 144 -6.67 1.12 19.86
CA TRP A 144 -5.79 2.13 19.27
C TRP A 144 -4.34 1.97 19.73
N TRP A 145 -3.41 2.42 18.89
CA TRP A 145 -1.99 2.50 19.20
C TRP A 145 -1.59 3.94 19.49
N ARG A 146 -0.77 4.15 20.53
CA ARG A 146 -0.16 5.46 20.78
C ARG A 146 1.01 5.63 19.82
N MET A 147 1.04 6.75 19.09
CA MET A 147 2.12 7.10 18.16
C MET A 147 3.00 8.19 18.79
N ASP A 148 4.31 7.95 18.83
CA ASP A 148 5.27 8.81 19.53
C ASP A 148 6.64 8.69 18.85
N GLY A 149 6.93 9.61 17.91
CA GLY A 149 8.15 9.54 17.09
C GLY A 149 8.26 8.27 16.22
N GLY A 150 7.15 7.55 16.04
CA GLY A 150 7.09 6.23 15.43
C GLY A 150 5.93 5.39 15.96
N LEU A 151 5.91 4.12 15.57
CA LEU A 151 4.88 3.16 15.97
C LEU A 151 5.52 1.78 16.23
N ALA A 152 5.36 1.27 17.45
CA ALA A 152 5.86 -0.06 17.82
C ALA A 152 4.70 -1.06 17.85
N LEU A 153 4.64 -1.92 16.84
CA LEU A 153 3.73 -3.07 16.75
C LEU A 153 4.40 -4.31 17.36
N PRO A 154 3.67 -5.41 17.64
CA PRO A 154 4.23 -6.58 18.32
C PRO A 154 5.40 -7.24 17.57
N VAL A 155 5.43 -7.10 16.24
CA VAL A 155 6.34 -7.79 15.32
C VAL A 155 7.14 -6.85 14.40
N TRP A 156 6.81 -5.56 14.39
CA TRP A 156 7.49 -4.55 13.58
C TRP A 156 7.53 -3.21 14.31
N SER A 157 8.53 -2.37 14.03
CA SER A 157 8.59 -1.00 14.55
C SER A 157 8.88 -0.03 13.43
N PHE A 158 8.15 1.06 13.38
CA PHE A 158 8.32 2.14 12.43
C PHE A 158 8.89 3.37 13.12
N GLU A 159 9.86 4.02 12.47
CA GLU A 159 10.34 5.34 12.86
C GLU A 159 9.42 6.43 12.28
N ALA A 160 9.50 7.65 12.81
CA ALA A 160 8.79 8.81 12.25
C ALA A 160 9.08 9.02 10.75
N SER A 161 10.30 8.71 10.30
CA SER A 161 10.74 8.84 8.90
C SER A 161 10.02 7.88 7.93
N HIS A 162 9.34 6.86 8.46
CA HIS A 162 8.54 5.90 7.71
C HIS A 162 7.11 6.39 7.43
N LEU A 163 6.69 7.54 7.99
CA LEU A 163 5.38 8.13 7.71
C LEU A 163 5.33 8.73 6.31
N ARG A 164 4.31 8.33 5.55
CA ARG A 164 4.17 8.62 4.13
C ARG A 164 2.74 8.93 3.76
N ARG A 165 2.57 9.75 2.72
CA ARG A 165 1.29 10.15 2.14
C ARG A 165 1.27 9.93 0.64
N TRP A 166 0.13 9.55 0.08
CA TRP A 166 -0.05 9.43 -1.36
C TRP A 166 0.32 10.73 -2.08
N LYS A 167 1.03 10.63 -3.21
CA LYS A 167 1.36 11.79 -4.03
C LYS A 167 0.08 12.48 -4.52
N GLY A 168 0.06 13.81 -4.44
CA GLY A 168 -1.04 14.64 -4.92
C GLY A 168 -2.10 14.97 -3.89
N GLU A 169 -1.94 14.53 -2.63
CA GLU A 169 -2.85 14.81 -1.52
C GLU A 169 -2.25 15.60 -0.35
#